data_AF-A0A497MKU4-F1
#
_entry.id   AF-A0A497MKU4-F1
#
_cell.length_a   1.000
_cell.length_b   1.000
_cell.length_c   1.000
_cell.angle_alpha   90.00
_cell.angle_beta   90.00
_cell.angle_gamma   90.00
#
_symmetry.space_group_name_H-M   'P 1'
#
loop_
_entity.id
_entity.type
_entity.pdbx_description
1 polymer ?
#
loop_
_entity_poly.entity_id
_entity_poly.type
_entity_poly.pdbx_seq_one_letter_code
_entity_poly.pdbx_strand_id
1 'polypeptide(L)'
;MIKLDDIDRRIIEILKSNSRVKYTVLARKVGLTEGAVRRRVDKLLKNRVIKRFTIELGYPQPTLKALVLVSTKTTYPSSTVSELIKRLEG
;
A
#
# COMPACT_ATOMS: atom_id res chain seq x y z
N MET A 1 7.07 9.75 16.07
CA MET A 1 6.15 9.32 14.99
C MET A 1 5.86 10.53 14.10
N ILE A 2 5.90 10.41 12.77
CA ILE A 2 5.61 11.57 11.91
C ILE A 2 4.13 11.86 11.91
N LYS A 3 3.79 13.11 12.23
CA LYS A 3 2.44 13.62 12.17
C LYS A 3 2.13 13.97 10.71
N LEU A 4 1.16 13.25 10.13
CA LEU A 4 0.61 13.55 8.82
C LEU A 4 -0.50 14.58 8.98
N ASP A 5 -0.42 15.66 8.21
CA ASP A 5 -1.50 16.64 8.10
C ASP A 5 -2.49 16.25 6.98
N ASP A 6 -3.58 16.99 6.87
CA ASP A 6 -4.65 16.67 5.90
C ASP A 6 -4.23 16.91 4.45
N ILE A 7 -3.24 17.77 4.22
CA ILE A 7 -2.67 17.99 2.90
C ILE A 7 -1.82 16.79 2.49
N ASP A 8 -1.00 16.25 3.40
CA ASP A 8 -0.23 15.04 3.15
C ASP A 8 -1.17 13.86 2.83
N ARG A 9 -2.29 13.72 3.56
CA ARG A 9 -3.32 12.71 3.27
C ARG A 9 -3.92 12.88 1.87
N ARG A 10 -4.31 14.11 1.48
CA ARG A 10 -4.84 14.37 0.12
C ARG A 10 -3.82 14.10 -0.97
N ILE A 11 -2.56 14.46 -0.76
CA ILE A 11 -1.46 14.13 -1.68
C ILE A 11 -1.37 12.62 -1.88
N ILE A 12 -1.39 11.84 -0.79
CA ILE A 12 -1.34 10.38 -0.83
C ILE A 12 -2.52 9.81 -1.61
N GLU A 13 -3.75 10.26 -1.35
CA GLU A 13 -4.93 9.74 -2.04
C GLU A 13 -4.90 10.02 -3.55
N ILE A 14 -4.45 11.20 -3.97
CA ILE A 14 -4.31 11.50 -5.40
C ILE A 14 -3.21 10.63 -6.04
N LEU A 15 -2.07 10.45 -5.35
CA LEU A 15 -0.97 9.61 -5.86
C LEU A 15 -1.31 8.11 -5.89
N LYS A 16 -2.17 7.62 -4.98
CA LYS A 16 -2.69 6.25 -5.03
C LYS A 16 -3.54 6.00 -6.26
N SER A 17 -4.37 6.99 -6.65
CA SER A 17 -5.17 6.90 -7.87
C SER A 17 -4.33 7.03 -9.14
N ASN A 18 -3.36 7.95 -9.16
CA ASN A 18 -2.43 8.11 -10.28
C ASN A 18 -1.09 8.69 -9.81
N SER A 19 -0.11 7.83 -9.63
CA SER A 19 1.23 8.20 -9.17
C SER A 19 2.03 9.02 -10.19
N ARG A 20 1.63 9.02 -11.46
CA ARG A 20 2.28 9.76 -12.56
C ARG A 20 1.76 11.19 -12.72
N VAL A 21 0.84 11.63 -11.87
CA VAL A 21 0.31 13.00 -11.91
C VAL A 21 1.44 14.03 -11.76
N LYS A 22 1.46 15.04 -12.62
CA LYS A 22 2.44 16.13 -12.54
C LYS A 22 2.27 16.89 -11.21
N TYR A 23 3.37 17.28 -10.58
CA TYR A 23 3.32 18.06 -9.34
C TYR A 23 2.58 19.40 -9.50
N THR A 24 2.62 20.04 -10.68
CA THR A 24 1.80 21.22 -10.99
C THR A 24 0.29 20.96 -10.93
N VAL A 25 -0.16 19.76 -11.29
CA VAL A 25 -1.57 19.36 -11.20
C VAL A 25 -1.92 19.04 -9.75
N LEU A 26 -1.04 18.30 -9.07
CA LEU A 26 -1.19 17.95 -7.67
C LEU A 26 -1.29 19.20 -6.78
N ALA A 27 -0.42 20.18 -7.03
CA ALA A 27 -0.38 21.51 -6.42
C ALA A 27 -1.72 22.25 -6.55
N ARG A 28 -2.27 22.34 -7.77
CA ARG A 28 -3.60 22.93 -8.00
C ARG A 28 -4.70 22.21 -7.23
N LYS A 29 -4.68 20.87 -7.17
CA LYS A 29 -5.70 20.07 -6.47
C LYS A 29 -5.66 20.22 -4.94
N VAL A 30 -4.50 20.56 -4.36
CA VAL A 30 -4.32 20.68 -2.89
C VAL A 30 -4.12 22.13 -2.42
N GLY A 31 -4.16 23.11 -3.33
CA GLY A 31 -4.04 24.53 -3.00
C GLY A 31 -2.63 24.94 -2.58
N LEU A 32 -1.59 24.33 -3.16
CA LEU A 32 -0.19 24.62 -2.84
C LEU A 32 0.61 25.00 -4.10
N THR A 33 1.84 25.46 -3.91
CA THR A 33 2.82 25.59 -4.99
C THR A 33 3.42 24.22 -5.35
N GLU A 34 3.93 24.08 -6.57
CA GLU A 34 4.62 22.86 -7.00
C GLU A 34 5.79 22.50 -6.08
N GLY A 35 6.62 23.48 -5.72
CA GLY A 35 7.75 23.28 -4.82
C GLY A 35 7.34 22.80 -3.42
N ALA A 36 6.22 23.30 -2.89
CA ALA A 36 5.69 22.85 -1.59
C ALA A 36 5.21 21.39 -1.66
N VAL A 37 4.50 21.02 -2.75
CA VAL A 37 4.10 19.62 -2.99
C VAL A 37 5.31 18.71 -3.13
N ARG A 38 6.31 19.10 -3.92
CA ARG A 38 7.55 18.32 -4.10
C ARG A 38 8.23 18.02 -2.76
N ARG A 39 8.44 19.06 -1.93
CA ARG A 39 9.02 18.89 -0.58
C ARG A 39 8.20 17.94 0.30
N ARG A 40 6.87 18.00 0.22
CA ARG A 40 5.99 17.08 0.97
C ARG A 40 6.13 15.65 0.48
N VAL A 41 6.08 15.40 -0.82
CA VAL A 41 6.27 14.05 -1.39
C VAL A 41 7.65 13.49 -1.03
N ASP A 42 8.71 14.30 -1.14
CA ASP A 42 10.07 13.92 -0.76
C ASP A 42 10.16 13.58 0.74
N LYS A 43 9.49 14.37 1.60
CA LYS A 43 9.37 14.07 3.04
C LYS A 43 8.65 12.75 3.28
N LEU A 44 7.55 12.48 2.56
CA LEU A 44 6.80 11.22 2.70
C LEU A 44 7.63 10.00 2.30
N LEU A 45 8.46 10.12 1.26
CA LEU A 45 9.39 9.08 0.82
C LEU A 45 10.53 8.86 1.81
N LYS A 46 11.22 9.94 2.20
CA LYS A 46 12.36 9.89 3.14
C LYS A 46 11.98 9.22 4.45
N ASN A 47 10.74 9.45 4.88
CA ASN A 47 10.20 8.92 6.12
C ASN A 47 9.46 7.58 5.98
N ARG A 48 9.52 6.95 4.80
CA ARG A 48 8.87 5.67 4.49
C ARG A 48 7.36 5.64 4.72
N VAL A 49 6.69 6.80 4.71
CA VAL A 49 5.23 6.87 4.64
C VAL A 49 4.78 6.43 3.25
N ILE A 50 5.42 6.96 2.20
CA ILE A 50 5.41 6.34 0.88
C ILE A 50 6.63 5.44 0.81
N LYS A 51 6.43 4.14 0.67
CA LYS A 51 7.54 3.16 0.65
C LYS A 51 8.31 3.17 -0.67
N ARG A 52 7.58 3.24 -1.79
CA ARG A 52 8.13 3.26 -3.16
C ARG A 52 7.03 3.63 -4.15
N PHE A 53 7.42 4.05 -5.35
CA PHE A 53 6.55 4.03 -6.52
C PHE A 53 6.85 2.77 -7.33
N THR A 54 5.81 2.06 -7.76
CA THR A 54 5.94 0.79 -8.48
C THR A 54 4.87 0.70 -9.54
N ILE A 55 4.98 -0.32 -10.39
CA ILE A 55 4.00 -0.62 -11.43
C ILE A 55 3.11 -1.77 -10.95
N GLU A 56 1.82 -1.64 -11.21
CA GLU A 56 0.88 -2.76 -11.08
C GLU A 56 0.83 -3.46 -12.45
N LEU A 57 1.27 -4.72 -12.49
CA LEU A 57 1.26 -5.51 -13.71
C LEU A 57 -0.13 -6.13 -13.89
N GLY A 58 -0.76 -5.87 -15.04
CA GLY A 58 -1.91 -6.66 -15.49
C GLY A 58 -1.42 -8.01 -15.99
N TYR A 59 -1.41 -9.04 -15.14
CA TYR A 59 -1.13 -10.40 -15.59
C TYR A 59 -2.40 -10.99 -16.24
N PRO A 60 -2.27 -11.75 -17.35
CA PRO A 60 -3.42 -12.41 -18.00
C PRO A 60 -4.04 -13.53 -17.14
N GLN A 61 -3.33 -14.02 -16.12
CA GLN A 61 -3.88 -14.97 -15.13
C GLN A 61 -3.25 -14.66 -13.76
N PRO A 62 -4.04 -14.48 -12.69
CA PRO A 62 -3.48 -14.31 -11.36
C PRO A 62 -2.72 -15.58 -10.95
N THR A 63 -1.42 -15.46 -10.69
CA THR A 63 -0.58 -16.55 -10.15
C THR A 63 -1.01 -16.98 -8.75
N LEU A 64 -1.80 -16.15 -8.06
CA LEU A 64 -2.39 -16.42 -6.75
C LEU A 64 -3.91 -16.57 -6.90
N LYS A 65 -4.42 -17.81 -6.80
CA LYS A 65 -5.86 -18.10 -6.86
C LYS A 65 -6.56 -17.83 -5.53
N ALA A 66 -5.87 -18.04 -4.41
CA ALA A 66 -6.41 -17.79 -3.07
C ALA A 66 -5.29 -17.56 -2.05
N LEU A 67 -5.55 -16.74 -1.05
CA LEU A 67 -4.76 -16.60 0.18
C LEU A 67 -5.68 -16.91 1.36
N VAL A 68 -5.38 -17.96 2.13
CA VAL A 68 -6.17 -18.35 3.31
C VAL A 68 -5.35 -18.06 4.57
N LEU A 69 -5.89 -17.20 5.44
CA LEU A 69 -5.33 -16.94 6.77
C LEU A 69 -6.03 -17.82 7.79
N VAL A 70 -5.28 -18.70 8.43
CA VAL A 70 -5.80 -19.57 9.50
C VAL A 70 -5.27 -19.08 10.84
N SER A 71 -6.18 -18.75 11.76
CA SER A 71 -5.85 -18.44 13.15
C SER A 71 -6.18 -19.64 14.02
N THR A 72 -5.21 -20.12 14.80
CA THR A 72 -5.40 -21.24 15.72
C THR A 72 -5.02 -20.85 17.14
N LYS A 73 -5.70 -21.45 18.13
CA LYS A 73 -5.30 -21.35 19.53
C LYS A 73 -3.94 -22.04 19.70
N THR A 74 -3.04 -21.47 20.50
CA THR A 74 -1.67 -21.98 20.74
C THR A 74 -1.63 -23.35 21.42
N THR A 75 -2.77 -23.83 21.92
CA THR A 75 -2.94 -25.13 22.58
C THR A 75 -2.87 -26.32 21.61
N TYR A 76 -2.94 -26.07 20.30
CA TYR A 76 -2.81 -27.11 19.28
C TYR A 76 -1.43 -27.02 18.60
N PRO A 77 -0.70 -28.14 18.49
CA PRO A 77 0.53 -28.17 17.71
C PRO A 77 0.30 -27.72 16.27
N SER A 78 1.18 -26.86 15.76
CA SER A 78 1.10 -26.34 14.39
C SER A 78 1.19 -27.45 13.34
N SER A 79 1.83 -28.58 13.66
CA SER A 79 1.87 -29.79 12.83
C SER A 79 0.48 -30.39 12.62
N THR A 80 -0.31 -30.55 13.68
CA THR A 80 -1.68 -31.08 13.62
C THR A 80 -2.58 -30.20 12.76
N VAL A 81 -2.48 -28.87 12.93
CA VAL A 81 -3.24 -27.91 12.12
C VAL A 81 -2.83 -28.00 10.65
N SER A 82 -1.53 -28.10 10.36
CA SER A 82 -1.02 -28.25 8.99
C SER A 82 -1.54 -29.53 8.33
N GLU A 83 -1.57 -30.65 9.04
CA GLU A 83 -2.13 -31.91 8.53
C GLU A 83 -3.62 -31.82 8.20
N LEU A 84 -4.39 -31.14 9.04
CA LEU A 84 -5.82 -30.93 8.78
C LEU A 84 -6.06 -30.06 7.56
N ILE A 85 -5.28 -28.98 7.39
CA ILE A 85 -5.39 -28.08 6.22
C ILE A 85 -5.05 -28.83 4.93
N LYS A 86 -4.05 -29.73 4.94
CA LYS A 86 -3.67 -30.55 3.77
C LYS A 86 -4.79 -31.48 3.28
N ARG A 87 -5.75 -31.82 4.15
CA ARG A 87 -6.88 -32.70 3.82
C ARG A 87 -8.09 -31.94 3.26
N LEU A 88 -8.05 -30.61 3.28
CA LEU A 88 -9.10 -29.81 2.65
C LEU A 88 -8.92 -29.88 1.13
N GLU A 89 -9.94 -30.36 0.43
CA GLU A 89 -10.00 -30.26 -1.03
C GLU A 89 -10.41 -28.82 -1.41
N GLY A 90 -9.77 -28.29 -2.46
CA GLY A 90 -9.95 -26.92 -2.94
C GLY A 90 -10.79 -26.82 -4.22
#